data_AF-A0ABD5S408-F1
#
_entry.id   AF-A0ABD5S408-F1
#
_cell.length_a   1.000
_cell.length_b   1.000
_cell.length_c   1.000
_cell.angle_alpha   90.00
_cell.angle_beta   90.00
_cell.angle_gamma   90.00
#
_symmetry.space_group_name_H-M   'P 1'
#
loop_
_entity.id
_entity.type
_entity.pdbx_description
1 polymer ?
#
loop_
_entity_poly.entity_id
_entity_poly.type
_entity_poly.pdbx_seq_one_letter_code
_entity_poly.pdbx_strand_id
1 'polypeptide(L)'
;EEAIGCEIRSSMDVVEVGRTADRDVPVVADANAVAADAIVPINRVKPHTDFDGTVESGLSKMLVIGMGKQRGAKIAHDWAVDWSLRDMIPEITEQLLAELPVVGGVAIVEDQRDETALLEGIPPEGFLDREAELLETAYEIMPTLPFEELDVLVLDRQGKDISGQGMDTNVIGRRPFAIQEPEPESPEIKRIFTRGLTEVTHGNAMGMGSADFVHRDLLAEVEMPTTLINALTASTTRGVRLPPAVETDRAGLVACLSTIGVVDPSTVRV
;
A
#
# COMPACT_ATOMS: atom_id res chain seq x y z
N GLU A 1 14.45 21.39 4.97
CA GLU A 1 15.62 22.09 4.42
C GLU A 1 16.74 22.22 5.46
N GLU A 2 16.51 22.86 6.62
CA GLU A 2 17.58 23.14 7.62
C GLU A 2 18.40 21.92 8.08
N ALA A 3 17.80 20.74 8.24
CA ALA A 3 18.50 19.57 8.76
C ALA A 3 19.56 18.97 7.80
N ILE A 4 19.35 19.10 6.48
CA ILE A 4 20.17 18.44 5.45
C ILE A 4 20.82 19.47 4.51
N GLY A 5 20.37 20.72 4.52
CA GLY A 5 20.87 21.78 3.63
C GLY A 5 20.38 21.65 2.19
N CYS A 6 19.38 20.82 1.93
CA CYS A 6 18.78 20.62 0.60
C CYS A 6 17.46 21.39 0.47
N GLU A 7 17.25 22.00 -0.70
CA GLU A 7 16.01 22.67 -1.09
C GLU A 7 14.87 21.66 -1.25
N ILE A 8 13.66 22.00 -0.79
CA ILE A 8 12.43 21.24 -1.00
C ILE A 8 11.58 21.98 -2.03
N ARG A 9 11.50 21.44 -3.24
CA ARG A 9 10.59 21.94 -4.29
C ARG A 9 9.29 21.15 -4.29
N SER A 10 8.21 21.79 -3.88
CA SER A 10 6.87 21.18 -3.86
C SER A 10 5.94 21.86 -4.87
N SER A 11 5.53 21.11 -5.89
CA SER A 11 4.47 21.47 -6.84
C SER A 11 3.66 20.23 -7.20
N MET A 12 2.44 20.46 -7.70
CA MET A 12 1.56 19.46 -8.31
C MET A 12 1.65 19.46 -9.85
N ASP A 13 2.46 20.36 -10.43
CA ASP A 13 2.63 20.47 -11.87
C ASP A 13 3.37 19.26 -12.44
N VAL A 14 2.79 18.69 -13.49
CA VAL A 14 3.38 17.55 -14.21
C VAL A 14 3.40 17.82 -15.71
N VAL A 15 4.40 17.25 -16.37
CA VAL A 15 4.59 17.28 -17.82
C VAL A 15 4.37 15.89 -18.38
N GLU A 16 3.72 15.78 -19.53
CA GLU A 16 3.65 14.51 -20.27
C GLU A 16 4.98 14.28 -20.97
N VAL A 17 5.64 13.18 -20.61
CA VAL A 17 6.98 12.82 -21.10
C VAL A 17 6.92 11.72 -22.16
N GLY A 18 5.76 11.07 -22.31
CA GLY A 18 5.54 10.05 -23.31
C GLY A 18 4.18 9.40 -23.15
N ARG A 19 3.95 8.35 -23.95
CA ARG A 19 2.74 7.53 -23.91
C ARG A 19 3.14 6.06 -24.04
N THR A 20 2.42 5.17 -23.36
CA THR A 20 2.69 3.72 -23.45
C THR A 20 2.40 3.19 -24.86
N ALA A 21 3.20 2.23 -25.33
CA ALA A 21 3.20 1.83 -26.74
C ALA A 21 1.88 1.16 -27.18
N ASP A 22 1.35 0.25 -26.36
CA ASP A 22 0.20 -0.58 -26.75
C ASP A 22 -1.15 0.05 -26.40
N ARG A 23 -1.20 0.86 -25.33
CA ARG A 23 -2.46 1.37 -24.75
C ARG A 23 -2.61 2.88 -24.84
N ASP A 24 -1.61 3.59 -25.36
CA ASP A 24 -1.62 5.05 -25.51
C ASP A 24 -1.90 5.79 -24.18
N VAL A 25 -1.41 5.24 -23.06
CA VAL A 25 -1.63 5.82 -21.73
C VAL A 25 -0.62 6.95 -21.51
N PRO A 26 -1.06 8.17 -21.11
CA PRO A 26 -0.13 9.26 -20.85
C PRO A 26 0.80 8.95 -19.68
N VAL A 27 2.11 9.08 -19.90
CA VAL A 27 3.13 9.02 -18.86
C VAL A 27 3.50 10.45 -18.47
N VAL A 28 3.34 10.79 -17.20
CA VAL A 28 3.57 12.14 -16.67
C VAL A 28 4.57 12.13 -15.53
N ALA A 29 5.35 13.19 -15.40
CA ALA A 29 6.34 13.37 -14.34
C ALA A 29 6.36 14.81 -13.83
N ASP A 30 6.78 15.00 -12.58
CA ASP A 30 6.97 16.31 -11.92
C ASP A 30 7.80 17.25 -12.79
N ALA A 31 7.32 18.48 -12.98
CA ALA A 31 7.99 19.45 -13.85
C ALA A 31 9.41 19.82 -13.38
N ASN A 32 9.70 19.79 -12.07
CA ASN A 32 11.06 20.03 -11.56
C ASN A 32 11.97 18.83 -11.81
N ALA A 33 11.45 17.61 -11.67
CA ALA A 33 12.21 16.40 -11.98
C ALA A 33 12.58 16.32 -13.46
N VAL A 34 11.64 16.66 -14.36
CA VAL A 34 11.90 16.74 -15.81
C VAL A 34 12.96 17.80 -16.16
N ALA A 35 13.01 18.89 -15.39
CA ALA A 35 13.99 19.97 -15.59
C ALA A 35 15.34 19.73 -14.89
N ALA A 36 15.50 18.62 -14.16
CA ALA A 36 16.73 18.32 -13.42
C ALA A 36 17.81 17.73 -14.33
N ASP A 37 19.08 17.96 -13.99
CA ASP A 37 20.21 17.32 -14.68
C ASP A 37 20.35 15.82 -14.36
N ALA A 38 19.82 15.40 -13.20
CA ALA A 38 19.83 14.02 -12.73
C ALA A 38 18.68 13.77 -11.74
N ILE A 39 18.10 12.57 -11.78
CA ILE A 39 17.04 12.11 -10.89
C ILE A 39 17.51 10.87 -10.14
N VAL A 40 17.30 10.86 -8.82
CA VAL A 40 17.56 9.69 -7.94
C VAL A 40 16.34 9.47 -7.05
N PRO A 41 15.42 8.53 -7.38
CA PRO A 41 14.37 8.12 -6.45
C PRO A 41 14.98 7.47 -5.21
N ILE A 42 14.40 7.77 -4.05
CA ILE A 42 14.73 7.14 -2.78
C ILE A 42 13.42 6.64 -2.21
N ASN A 43 13.29 5.33 -1.98
CA ASN A 43 12.07 4.78 -1.42
C ASN A 43 12.28 3.43 -0.74
N ARG A 44 11.31 3.07 0.10
CA ARG A 44 11.22 1.75 0.71
C ARG A 44 10.71 0.72 -0.30
N VAL A 45 11.47 -0.36 -0.49
CA VAL A 45 11.04 -1.55 -1.22
C VAL A 45 10.29 -2.46 -0.26
N LYS A 46 9.01 -2.73 -0.53
CA LYS A 46 8.17 -3.60 0.30
C LYS A 46 6.99 -4.20 -0.47
N PRO A 47 6.43 -5.32 0.03
CA PRO A 47 5.17 -5.85 -0.47
C PRO A 47 4.07 -4.78 -0.51
N HIS A 48 3.38 -4.71 -1.63
CA HIS A 48 2.27 -3.80 -1.85
C HIS A 48 0.99 -4.37 -1.27
N THR A 49 0.07 -3.48 -0.93
CA THR A 49 -1.14 -3.85 -0.21
C THR A 49 -2.29 -4.26 -1.15
N ASP A 50 -2.31 -3.76 -2.39
CA ASP A 50 -3.41 -3.97 -3.34
C ASP A 50 -3.08 -4.90 -4.53
N PHE A 51 -1.83 -5.32 -4.72
CA PHE A 51 -1.42 -6.17 -5.84
C PHE A 51 -0.09 -6.85 -5.52
N ASP A 52 0.22 -7.94 -6.22
CA ASP A 52 1.55 -8.55 -6.21
C ASP A 52 2.20 -8.34 -7.59
N GLY A 53 3.52 -8.32 -7.72
CA GLY A 53 4.15 -8.09 -9.01
C GLY A 53 5.66 -8.28 -9.01
N THR A 54 6.28 -8.16 -10.19
CA THR A 54 7.76 -8.20 -10.29
C THR A 54 8.38 -7.05 -9.51
N VAL A 55 7.74 -5.89 -9.53
CA VAL A 55 8.03 -4.76 -8.63
C VAL A 55 6.74 -4.24 -8.04
N GLU A 56 6.80 -3.75 -6.80
CA GLU A 56 5.63 -3.42 -5.99
C GLU A 56 5.75 -2.01 -5.39
N SER A 57 5.80 -1.87 -4.05
CA SER A 57 6.24 -0.59 -3.47
C SER A 57 7.75 -0.52 -3.58
N GLY A 58 8.28 0.62 -4.02
CA GLY A 58 9.70 0.80 -4.19
C GLY A 58 10.03 1.99 -5.08
N LEU A 59 11.20 1.93 -5.70
CA LEU A 59 11.73 2.93 -6.61
C LEU A 59 10.87 3.07 -7.87
N SER A 60 10.45 1.96 -8.49
CA SER A 60 9.60 2.00 -9.69
C SER A 60 8.28 2.71 -9.43
N LYS A 61 7.60 2.34 -8.35
CA LYS A 61 6.37 3.04 -7.96
C LYS A 61 6.61 4.50 -7.56
N MET A 62 7.78 4.83 -7.00
CA MET A 62 8.15 6.22 -6.72
C MET A 62 8.31 7.03 -8.01
N LEU A 63 8.86 6.44 -9.08
CA LEU A 63 8.92 7.07 -10.40
C LEU A 63 7.54 7.21 -11.05
N VAL A 64 6.71 6.17 -11.02
CA VAL A 64 5.40 6.19 -11.69
C VAL A 64 4.37 7.03 -10.93
N ILE A 65 4.16 6.73 -9.64
CA ILE A 65 3.10 7.33 -8.82
C ILE A 65 3.61 8.56 -8.09
N GLY A 66 4.78 8.47 -7.45
CA GLY A 66 5.35 9.56 -6.65
C GLY A 66 5.69 10.78 -7.50
N MET A 67 6.52 10.59 -8.52
CA MET A 67 6.89 11.65 -9.47
C MET A 67 5.73 11.98 -10.43
N GLY A 68 4.80 11.06 -10.68
CA GLY A 68 3.57 11.34 -11.41
C GLY A 68 2.55 12.24 -10.66
N LYS A 69 2.74 12.46 -9.35
CA LYS A 69 1.84 13.28 -8.50
C LYS A 69 0.39 12.77 -8.56
N GLN A 70 -0.56 13.60 -8.12
CA GLN A 70 -1.98 13.22 -8.11
C GLN A 70 -2.50 12.90 -9.52
N ARG A 71 -2.05 13.61 -10.56
CA ARG A 71 -2.50 13.37 -11.94
C ARG A 71 -2.01 12.01 -12.45
N GLY A 72 -0.72 11.71 -12.30
CA GLY A 72 -0.14 10.42 -12.70
C GLY A 72 -0.69 9.27 -11.89
N ALA A 73 -0.84 9.45 -10.57
CA ALA A 73 -1.50 8.47 -9.70
C ALA A 73 -2.93 8.18 -10.18
N LYS A 74 -3.73 9.21 -10.48
CA LYS A 74 -5.10 9.03 -10.97
C LYS A 74 -5.16 8.32 -12.31
N ILE A 75 -4.27 8.68 -13.26
CA ILE A 75 -4.16 7.98 -14.55
C ILE A 75 -3.85 6.50 -14.31
N ALA A 76 -2.83 6.20 -13.50
CA ALA A 76 -2.45 4.82 -13.22
C ALA A 76 -3.59 4.03 -12.55
N HIS A 77 -4.26 4.61 -11.55
CA HIS A 77 -5.37 3.94 -10.86
C HIS A 77 -6.63 3.79 -11.73
N ASP A 78 -6.90 4.69 -12.68
CA ASP A 78 -8.00 4.53 -13.64
C ASP A 78 -7.76 3.35 -14.57
N TRP A 79 -6.56 3.28 -15.15
CA TRP A 79 -6.20 2.21 -16.07
C TRP A 79 -5.97 0.87 -15.36
N ALA A 80 -5.55 0.88 -14.09
CA ALA A 80 -5.37 -0.34 -13.30
C ALA A 80 -6.65 -1.15 -13.16
N VAL A 81 -7.83 -0.53 -13.29
CA VAL A 81 -9.12 -1.23 -13.30
C VAL A 81 -9.20 -2.24 -14.45
N ASP A 82 -8.67 -1.90 -15.62
CA ASP A 82 -8.76 -2.73 -16.84
C ASP A 82 -7.41 -3.35 -17.26
N TRP A 83 -6.31 -2.96 -16.61
CA TRP A 83 -4.95 -3.41 -16.94
C TRP A 83 -4.17 -4.03 -15.76
N SER A 84 -4.36 -3.56 -14.52
CA SER A 84 -3.51 -3.81 -13.34
C SER A 84 -2.26 -2.92 -13.20
N LEU A 85 -1.95 -2.57 -11.95
CA LEU A 85 -0.70 -1.93 -11.55
C LEU A 85 0.51 -2.87 -11.69
N ARG A 86 0.31 -4.19 -11.56
CA ARG A 86 1.33 -5.24 -11.71
C ARG A 86 2.08 -5.10 -13.03
N ASP A 87 1.35 -4.90 -14.12
CA ASP A 87 1.90 -4.82 -15.47
C ASP A 87 2.28 -3.38 -15.86
N MET A 88 1.48 -2.41 -15.40
CA MET A 88 1.66 -1.00 -15.77
C MET A 88 2.90 -0.37 -15.14
N ILE A 89 3.20 -0.65 -13.87
CA ILE A 89 4.32 0.01 -13.18
C ILE A 89 5.66 -0.32 -13.85
N PRO A 90 6.00 -1.60 -14.15
CA PRO A 90 7.22 -1.91 -14.89
C PRO A 90 7.27 -1.21 -16.25
N GLU A 91 6.21 -1.28 -17.05
CA GLU A 91 6.17 -0.69 -18.40
C GLU A 91 6.40 0.83 -18.37
N ILE A 92 5.71 1.55 -17.48
CA ILE A 92 5.90 2.99 -17.34
C ILE A 92 7.28 3.33 -16.78
N THR A 93 7.81 2.53 -15.84
CA THR A 93 9.17 2.74 -15.31
C THR A 93 10.21 2.65 -16.42
N GLU A 94 10.15 1.64 -17.30
CA GLU A 94 11.10 1.51 -18.42
C GLU A 94 11.10 2.75 -19.31
N GLN A 95 9.91 3.28 -19.61
CA GLN A 95 9.77 4.50 -20.39
C GLN A 95 10.36 5.72 -19.66
N LEU A 96 10.11 5.86 -18.35
CA LEU A 96 10.68 6.95 -17.55
C LEU A 96 12.21 6.87 -17.48
N LEU A 97 12.78 5.67 -17.35
CA LEU A 97 14.23 5.46 -17.37
C LEU A 97 14.86 5.81 -18.73
N ALA A 98 14.13 5.62 -19.83
CA ALA A 98 14.59 5.95 -21.18
C ALA A 98 14.50 7.46 -21.49
N GLU A 99 13.45 8.14 -21.03
CA GLU A 99 13.15 9.54 -21.39
C GLU A 99 13.73 10.58 -20.41
N LEU A 100 14.00 10.19 -19.17
CA LEU A 100 14.44 11.11 -18.11
C LEU A 100 15.87 10.80 -17.64
N PRO A 101 16.60 11.78 -17.07
CA PRO A 101 17.97 11.58 -16.61
C PRO A 101 18.00 10.86 -15.24
N VAL A 102 17.37 9.68 -15.14
CA VAL A 102 17.44 8.84 -13.94
C VAL A 102 18.81 8.18 -13.91
N VAL A 103 19.62 8.53 -12.90
CA VAL A 103 21.02 8.05 -12.77
C VAL A 103 21.16 6.86 -11.82
N GLY A 104 20.04 6.36 -11.30
CA GLY A 104 19.95 5.26 -10.34
C GLY A 104 18.98 5.62 -9.22
N GLY A 105 18.84 4.76 -8.22
CA GLY A 105 17.98 4.99 -7.06
C GLY A 105 18.57 4.43 -5.77
N VAL A 106 18.00 4.82 -4.63
CA VAL A 106 18.39 4.31 -3.31
C VAL A 106 17.22 3.54 -2.72
N ALA A 107 17.32 2.21 -2.78
CA ALA A 107 16.35 1.30 -2.20
C ALA A 107 16.64 1.09 -0.71
N ILE A 108 15.56 1.16 0.09
CA ILE A 108 15.58 0.87 1.52
C ILE A 108 14.72 -0.36 1.76
N VAL A 109 15.27 -1.40 2.36
CA VAL A 109 14.49 -2.54 2.85
C VAL A 109 14.50 -2.48 4.37
N GLU A 110 13.34 -2.62 4.99
CA GLU A 110 13.17 -2.54 6.44
C GLU A 110 12.83 -3.91 7.02
N ASP A 111 13.29 -4.15 8.24
CA ASP A 111 13.00 -5.38 8.99
C ASP A 111 11.62 -5.35 9.67
N GLN A 112 11.31 -6.42 10.40
CA GLN A 112 10.04 -6.58 11.13
C GLN A 112 9.80 -5.57 12.26
N ARG A 113 10.75 -4.65 12.52
CA ARG A 113 10.65 -3.58 13.52
C ARG A 113 10.57 -2.19 12.85
N ASP A 114 10.39 -2.14 11.54
CA ASP A 114 10.47 -0.93 10.72
C ASP A 114 11.86 -0.25 10.80
N GLU A 115 12.91 -1.02 11.13
CA GLU A 115 14.31 -0.54 11.12
C GLU A 115 14.96 -0.85 9.77
N THR A 116 15.86 0.02 9.30
CA THR A 116 16.57 -0.23 8.03
C THR A 116 17.43 -1.49 8.12
N ALA A 117 17.05 -2.53 7.38
CA ALA A 117 17.78 -3.79 7.27
C ALA A 117 18.85 -3.72 6.18
N LEU A 118 18.48 -3.16 5.02
CA LEU A 118 19.35 -3.01 3.85
C LEU A 118 19.16 -1.62 3.23
N LEU A 119 20.27 -1.06 2.76
CA LEU A 119 20.30 0.18 2.00
C LEU A 119 21.17 -0.07 0.77
N GLU A 120 20.59 0.10 -0.41
CA GLU A 120 21.27 -0.23 -1.65
C GLU A 120 21.08 0.83 -2.74
N GLY A 121 22.18 1.20 -3.39
CA GLY A 121 22.16 2.02 -4.59
C GLY A 121 21.99 1.13 -5.83
N ILE A 122 20.95 1.37 -6.63
CA ILE A 122 20.65 0.62 -7.84
C ILE A 122 20.98 1.49 -9.06
N PRO A 123 21.86 1.06 -9.98
CA PRO A 123 22.13 1.78 -11.21
C PRO A 123 20.93 1.69 -12.19
N PRO A 124 20.87 2.53 -13.23
CA PRO A 124 19.80 2.45 -14.24
C PRO A 124 19.80 1.12 -15.01
N GLU A 125 20.98 0.54 -15.22
CA GLU A 125 21.12 -0.79 -15.82
C GLU A 125 20.65 -1.87 -14.84
N GLY A 126 19.69 -2.70 -15.24
CA GLY A 126 19.12 -3.75 -14.38
C GLY A 126 18.23 -3.22 -13.24
N PHE A 127 17.71 -1.99 -13.36
CA PHE A 127 16.97 -1.30 -12.30
C PHE A 127 15.79 -2.11 -11.75
N LEU A 128 14.92 -2.61 -12.64
CA LEU A 128 13.75 -3.41 -12.27
C LEU A 128 14.15 -4.77 -11.68
N ASP A 129 15.13 -5.44 -12.29
CA ASP A 129 15.59 -6.76 -11.85
C ASP A 129 16.12 -6.68 -10.41
N ARG A 130 16.96 -5.68 -10.12
CA ARG A 130 17.53 -5.55 -8.78
C ARG A 130 16.50 -5.10 -7.75
N GLU A 131 15.54 -4.27 -8.13
CA GLU A 131 14.41 -3.93 -7.25
C GLU A 131 13.57 -5.17 -6.93
N ALA A 132 13.34 -6.06 -7.90
CA ALA A 132 12.62 -7.31 -7.69
C ALA A 132 13.35 -8.25 -6.70
N GLU A 133 14.67 -8.40 -6.81
CA GLU A 133 15.47 -9.19 -5.87
C GLU A 133 15.41 -8.64 -4.43
N LEU A 134 15.36 -7.31 -4.28
CA LEU A 134 15.16 -6.67 -2.97
C LEU A 134 13.74 -6.85 -2.45
N LEU A 135 12.74 -6.89 -3.32
CA LEU A 135 11.36 -7.18 -2.95
C LEU A 135 11.22 -8.61 -2.43
N GLU A 136 11.88 -9.60 -3.03
CA GLU A 136 11.96 -10.97 -2.50
C GLU A 136 12.52 -10.97 -1.07
N THR A 137 13.61 -10.23 -0.85
CA THR A 137 14.18 -10.07 0.50
C THR A 137 13.18 -9.43 1.47
N ALA A 138 12.42 -8.43 1.01
CA ALA A 138 11.40 -7.78 1.82
C ALA A 138 10.26 -8.76 2.20
N TYR A 139 9.87 -9.66 1.30
CA TYR A 139 8.91 -10.74 1.61
C TYR A 139 9.46 -11.71 2.66
N GLU A 140 10.73 -12.10 2.58
CA GLU A 140 11.36 -13.06 3.51
C GLU A 140 11.41 -12.54 4.96
N ILE A 141 11.59 -11.23 5.16
CA ILE A 141 11.74 -10.62 6.49
C ILE A 141 10.46 -9.98 7.02
N MET A 142 9.41 -9.88 6.19
CA MET A 142 8.13 -9.30 6.58
C MET A 142 7.53 -10.07 7.77
N PRO A 143 7.00 -9.36 8.79
CA PRO A 143 6.34 -10.03 9.91
C PRO A 143 5.10 -10.79 9.43
N THR A 144 4.82 -11.95 10.03
CA THR A 144 3.64 -12.76 9.73
C THR A 144 2.90 -13.14 11.01
N LEU A 145 1.65 -13.59 10.86
CA LEU A 145 0.92 -14.20 11.96
C LEU A 145 1.47 -15.60 12.25
N PRO A 146 1.48 -16.06 13.51
CA PRO A 146 2.04 -17.37 13.88
C PRO A 146 1.18 -18.57 13.46
N PHE A 147 0.06 -18.34 12.74
CA PHE A 147 -0.88 -19.37 12.31
C PHE A 147 -1.35 -19.09 10.88
N GLU A 148 -1.53 -20.15 10.10
CA GLU A 148 -2.13 -20.10 8.76
C GLU A 148 -3.67 -20.00 8.81
N GLU A 149 -4.29 -20.46 9.89
CA GLU A 149 -5.74 -20.41 10.11
C GLU A 149 -6.05 -19.80 11.49
N LEU A 150 -6.83 -18.71 11.49
CA LEU A 150 -7.30 -18.02 12.70
C LEU A 150 -8.83 -17.91 12.72
N ASP A 151 -9.43 -18.11 13.90
CA ASP A 151 -10.85 -17.89 14.07
C ASP A 151 -11.16 -16.40 14.26
N VAL A 152 -10.36 -15.70 15.07
CA VAL A 152 -10.52 -14.28 15.32
C VAL A 152 -9.15 -13.63 15.30
N LEU A 153 -9.02 -12.48 14.64
CA LEU A 153 -7.88 -11.59 14.75
C LEU A 153 -8.36 -10.28 15.37
N VAL A 154 -7.73 -9.87 16.48
CA VAL A 154 -8.00 -8.58 17.11
C VAL A 154 -6.86 -7.63 16.80
N LEU A 155 -7.19 -6.49 16.19
CA LEU A 155 -6.24 -5.43 15.86
C LEU A 155 -6.53 -4.21 16.73
N ASP A 156 -5.51 -3.78 17.48
CA ASP A 156 -5.64 -2.60 18.34
C ASP A 156 -5.85 -1.33 17.51
N ARG A 157 -5.08 -1.19 16.43
CA ARG A 157 -5.09 -0.01 15.57
C ARG A 157 -4.85 -0.38 14.13
N GLN A 158 -5.46 0.38 13.23
CA GLN A 158 -5.11 0.42 11.81
C GLN A 158 -4.67 1.85 11.43
N GLY A 159 -3.84 2.00 10.41
CA GLY A 159 -3.39 3.32 9.98
C GLY A 159 -2.51 3.27 8.75
N LYS A 160 -2.45 4.39 8.02
CA LYS A 160 -1.63 4.50 6.80
C LYS A 160 -0.14 4.35 7.03
N ASP A 161 0.29 4.63 8.25
CA ASP A 161 1.64 4.40 8.75
C ASP A 161 1.98 2.91 8.90
N ILE A 162 0.98 2.06 9.16
CA ILE A 162 1.14 0.60 9.20
C ILE A 162 1.16 0.05 7.77
N SER A 163 0.09 0.30 7.02
CA SER A 163 -0.04 -0.10 5.61
C SER A 163 -0.88 0.91 4.86
N GLY A 164 -0.70 1.03 3.54
CA GLY A 164 -1.48 1.95 2.70
C GLY A 164 -3.01 1.80 2.88
N GLN A 165 -3.46 0.59 3.22
CA GLN A 165 -4.85 0.23 3.49
C GLN A 165 -5.15 0.06 4.98
N GLY A 166 -4.40 0.70 5.86
CA GLY A 166 -4.66 0.72 7.30
C GLY A 166 -4.17 -0.55 8.03
N MET A 167 -4.55 -1.71 7.52
CA MET A 167 -4.08 -3.03 7.98
C MET A 167 -3.18 -3.62 6.90
N ASP A 168 -2.15 -4.35 7.30
CA ASP A 168 -1.28 -5.01 6.32
C ASP A 168 -1.99 -6.23 5.72
N THR A 169 -2.42 -6.07 4.46
CA THR A 169 -3.17 -7.06 3.68
C THR A 169 -2.41 -8.35 3.44
N ASN A 170 -1.07 -8.30 3.41
CA ASN A 170 -0.23 -9.47 3.23
C ASN A 170 -0.12 -10.26 4.53
N VAL A 171 -0.14 -9.57 5.67
CA VAL A 171 -0.15 -10.19 7.01
C VAL A 171 -1.51 -10.76 7.40
N ILE A 172 -2.59 -10.05 7.09
CA ILE A 172 -3.96 -10.49 7.42
C ILE A 172 -4.57 -11.44 6.36
N GLY A 173 -3.88 -11.65 5.23
CA GLY A 173 -4.37 -12.51 4.14
C GLY A 173 -5.66 -12.03 3.48
N ARG A 174 -5.94 -10.72 3.50
CA ARG A 174 -7.22 -10.16 3.05
C ARG A 174 -7.00 -8.91 2.22
N ARG A 175 -7.54 -8.91 0.99
CA ARG A 175 -7.39 -7.82 0.02
C ARG A 175 -8.73 -7.56 -0.68
N PRO A 176 -9.79 -7.19 0.05
CA PRO A 176 -11.17 -7.24 -0.45
C PRO A 176 -11.50 -6.09 -1.42
N PHE A 177 -10.56 -5.16 -1.59
CA PHE A 177 -10.70 -3.93 -2.36
C PHE A 177 -9.94 -3.93 -3.68
N ALA A 178 -9.06 -4.91 -3.91
CA ALA A 178 -8.43 -5.04 -5.22
C ALA A 178 -9.46 -5.48 -6.26
N ILE A 179 -9.36 -4.93 -7.48
CA ILE A 179 -10.31 -5.20 -8.56
C ILE A 179 -9.82 -6.34 -9.45
N GLN A 180 -8.52 -6.37 -9.74
CA GLN A 180 -7.89 -7.31 -10.67
C GLN A 180 -6.88 -8.25 -10.02
N GLU A 181 -6.81 -8.24 -8.68
CA GLU A 181 -5.81 -9.01 -7.96
C GLU A 181 -6.49 -9.96 -6.97
N PRO A 182 -6.02 -11.21 -6.87
CA PRO A 182 -6.52 -12.14 -5.89
C PRO A 182 -6.15 -11.68 -4.47
N GLU A 183 -6.88 -12.22 -3.50
CA GLU A 183 -6.43 -12.17 -2.11
C GLU A 183 -5.24 -13.12 -1.92
N PRO A 184 -4.33 -12.84 -0.97
CA PRO A 184 -3.30 -13.79 -0.58
C PRO A 184 -3.92 -15.13 -0.19
N GLU A 185 -3.27 -16.25 -0.53
CA GLU A 185 -3.77 -17.60 -0.23
C GLU A 185 -3.78 -17.91 1.28
N SER A 186 -2.97 -17.19 2.05
CA SER A 186 -2.81 -17.35 3.50
C SER A 186 -2.48 -16.02 4.17
N PRO A 187 -2.77 -15.84 5.47
CA PRO A 187 -3.56 -16.75 6.32
C PRO A 187 -5.07 -16.63 6.07
N GLU A 188 -5.83 -17.69 6.36
CA GLU A 188 -7.29 -17.63 6.41
C GLU A 188 -7.75 -17.15 7.79
N ILE A 189 -8.45 -16.02 7.81
CA ILE A 189 -8.97 -15.42 9.05
C ILE A 189 -10.48 -15.33 8.95
N LYS A 190 -11.20 -16.04 9.84
CA LYS A 190 -12.67 -16.01 9.83
C LYS A 190 -13.19 -14.63 10.21
N ARG A 191 -12.72 -14.02 11.31
CA ARG A 191 -13.20 -12.70 11.76
C ARG A 191 -12.06 -11.76 12.13
N ILE A 192 -12.14 -10.51 11.67
CA ILE A 192 -11.25 -9.43 12.07
C ILE A 192 -12.03 -8.39 12.89
N PHE A 193 -11.55 -8.08 14.08
CA PHE A 193 -12.07 -7.02 14.94
C PHE A 193 -11.03 -5.91 15.13
N THR A 194 -11.33 -4.69 14.67
CA THR A 194 -10.40 -3.56 14.72
C THR A 194 -10.87 -2.50 15.72
N ARG A 195 -10.01 -2.10 16.65
CA ARG A 195 -10.38 -1.29 17.83
C ARG A 195 -10.21 0.21 17.65
N GLY A 196 -9.28 0.66 16.83
CA GLY A 196 -9.01 2.10 16.67
C GLY A 196 -8.19 2.45 15.44
N LEU A 197 -7.87 3.74 15.32
CA LEU A 197 -6.94 4.26 14.34
C LEU A 197 -5.59 4.61 14.99
N THR A 198 -4.52 4.64 14.21
CA THR A 198 -3.27 5.28 14.64
C THR A 198 -3.44 6.81 14.66
N GLU A 199 -2.74 7.49 15.56
CA GLU A 199 -2.81 8.96 15.64
C GLU A 199 -2.31 9.64 14.35
N VAL A 200 -1.35 9.01 13.66
CA VAL A 200 -0.70 9.50 12.43
C VAL A 200 -1.69 9.57 11.26
N THR A 201 -2.76 8.78 11.27
CA THR A 201 -3.70 8.74 10.15
C THR A 201 -4.63 9.96 10.09
N HIS A 202 -4.72 10.76 11.17
CA HIS A 202 -5.60 11.93 11.27
C HIS A 202 -7.05 11.64 10.83
N GLY A 203 -7.59 10.50 11.28
CA GLY A 203 -8.96 10.04 10.97
C GLY A 203 -9.14 9.38 9.60
N ASN A 204 -8.08 9.26 8.80
CA ASN A 204 -8.15 8.51 7.54
C ASN A 204 -8.26 6.99 7.78
N ALA A 205 -9.40 6.40 7.44
CA ALA A 205 -9.72 5.00 7.71
C ALA A 205 -9.71 4.13 6.44
N MET A 206 -8.74 4.35 5.54
CA MET A 206 -8.52 3.46 4.40
C MET A 206 -8.38 2.00 4.87
N GLY A 207 -9.04 1.10 4.14
CA GLY A 207 -9.07 -0.34 4.38
C GLY A 207 -9.82 -0.84 5.62
N MET A 208 -10.52 0.02 6.36
CA MET A 208 -11.43 -0.40 7.46
C MET A 208 -12.46 -1.44 7.02
N GLY A 209 -12.82 -1.46 5.74
CA GLY A 209 -13.73 -2.43 5.15
C GLY A 209 -13.20 -3.87 5.14
N SER A 210 -11.94 -4.09 5.53
CA SER A 210 -11.40 -5.44 5.75
C SER A 210 -11.76 -6.01 7.12
N ALA A 211 -12.26 -5.20 8.06
CA ALA A 211 -12.73 -5.66 9.35
C ALA A 211 -14.17 -6.19 9.27
N ASP A 212 -14.45 -7.26 10.02
CA ASP A 212 -15.81 -7.80 10.19
C ASP A 212 -16.59 -7.02 11.24
N PHE A 213 -15.89 -6.53 12.27
CA PHE A 213 -16.43 -5.66 13.31
C PHE A 213 -15.43 -4.57 13.64
N VAL A 214 -15.92 -3.41 14.05
CA VAL A 214 -15.08 -2.31 14.56
C VAL A 214 -15.56 -1.86 15.93
N HIS A 215 -14.65 -1.37 16.77
CA HIS A 215 -15.07 -0.69 17.98
C HIS A 215 -15.73 0.64 17.61
N ARG A 216 -16.75 1.06 18.36
CA ARG A 216 -17.44 2.33 18.15
C ARG A 216 -16.47 3.52 18.11
N ASP A 217 -15.41 3.46 18.92
CA ASP A 217 -14.46 4.56 19.03
C ASP A 217 -13.65 4.73 17.72
N LEU A 218 -13.32 3.64 17.01
CA LEU A 218 -12.75 3.72 15.66
C LEU A 218 -13.66 4.54 14.75
N LEU A 219 -14.96 4.24 14.69
CA LEU A 219 -15.90 4.98 13.84
C LEU A 219 -16.04 6.46 14.26
N ALA A 220 -15.92 6.76 15.55
CA ALA A 220 -15.98 8.13 16.05
C ALA A 220 -14.77 8.97 15.61
N GLU A 221 -13.64 8.34 15.30
CA GLU A 221 -12.41 8.98 14.83
C GLU A 221 -12.35 9.16 13.30
N VAL A 222 -13.25 8.53 12.53
CA VAL A 222 -13.16 8.53 11.06
C VAL A 222 -13.51 9.90 10.47
N GLU A 223 -12.54 10.49 9.79
CA GLU A 223 -12.71 11.64 8.91
C GLU A 223 -13.12 11.16 7.50
N MET A 224 -14.43 11.05 7.30
CA MET A 224 -15.01 10.52 6.07
C MET A 224 -14.59 11.28 4.79
N PRO A 225 -14.49 12.62 4.75
CA PRO A 225 -14.03 13.33 3.55
C PRO A 225 -12.62 12.93 3.12
N THR A 226 -11.68 12.85 4.07
CA THR A 226 -10.30 12.44 3.82
C THR A 226 -10.23 10.99 3.36
N THR A 227 -10.97 10.12 4.04
CA THR A 227 -11.07 8.69 3.71
C THR A 227 -11.64 8.50 2.30
N LEU A 228 -12.72 9.20 1.95
CA LEU A 228 -13.38 9.10 0.65
C LEU A 228 -12.50 9.62 -0.50
N ILE A 229 -11.83 10.76 -0.35
CA ILE A 229 -10.95 11.30 -1.40
C ILE A 229 -9.83 10.30 -1.75
N ASN A 230 -9.26 9.64 -0.75
CA ASN A 230 -8.24 8.62 -0.97
C ASN A 230 -8.83 7.39 -1.69
N ALA A 231 -9.98 6.89 -1.24
CA ALA A 231 -10.63 5.76 -1.89
C ALA A 231 -11.03 6.04 -3.34
N LEU A 232 -11.44 7.27 -3.66
CA LEU A 232 -11.75 7.69 -5.03
C LEU A 232 -10.49 7.83 -5.90
N THR A 233 -9.39 8.29 -5.32
CA THR A 233 -8.12 8.41 -6.04
C THR A 233 -7.53 7.04 -6.36
N ALA A 234 -7.66 6.09 -5.45
CA ALA A 234 -7.15 4.72 -5.59
C ALA A 234 -8.14 3.75 -6.25
N SER A 235 -9.37 4.17 -6.55
CA SER A 235 -10.47 3.31 -7.04
C SER A 235 -10.84 2.14 -6.10
N THR A 236 -10.52 2.22 -4.81
CA THR A 236 -10.67 1.13 -3.80
C THR A 236 -11.82 1.38 -2.83
N THR A 237 -13.01 1.74 -3.34
CA THR A 237 -14.16 2.13 -2.51
C THR A 237 -14.68 1.03 -1.57
N ARG A 238 -14.40 -0.24 -1.85
CA ARG A 238 -14.71 -1.36 -0.95
C ARG A 238 -13.94 -1.29 0.37
N GLY A 239 -12.72 -0.73 0.35
CA GLY A 239 -11.87 -0.60 1.53
C GLY A 239 -12.40 0.40 2.55
N VAL A 240 -13.37 1.23 2.19
CA VAL A 240 -13.98 2.23 3.08
C VAL A 240 -15.45 1.94 3.38
N ARG A 241 -15.89 0.69 3.20
CA ARG A 241 -17.19 0.23 3.70
C ARG A 241 -17.18 0.26 5.23
N LEU A 242 -18.26 0.75 5.83
CA LEU A 242 -18.41 0.83 7.29
C LEU A 242 -18.79 -0.55 7.84
N PRO A 243 -17.93 -1.18 8.68
CA PRO A 243 -18.29 -2.42 9.36
C PRO A 243 -19.27 -2.15 10.51
N PRO A 244 -20.02 -3.17 10.97
CA PRO A 244 -20.80 -3.08 12.20
C PRO A 244 -19.93 -2.64 13.39
N ALA A 245 -20.39 -1.60 14.09
CA ALA A 245 -19.72 -1.10 15.28
C ALA A 245 -20.27 -1.76 16.55
N VAL A 246 -19.36 -2.07 17.48
CA VAL A 246 -19.67 -2.61 18.81
C VAL A 246 -19.20 -1.66 19.91
N GLU A 247 -19.86 -1.70 21.05
CA GLU A 247 -19.76 -0.67 22.09
C GLU A 247 -18.59 -0.91 23.06
N THR A 248 -18.05 -2.12 23.10
CA THR A 248 -16.97 -2.55 23.98
C THR A 248 -16.16 -3.68 23.32
N ASP A 249 -14.91 -3.86 23.74
CA ASP A 249 -14.07 -5.01 23.32
C ASP A 249 -14.75 -6.35 23.61
N ARG A 250 -15.44 -6.46 24.76
CA ARG A 250 -16.20 -7.67 25.11
C ARG A 250 -17.30 -7.94 24.09
N ALA A 251 -18.02 -6.91 23.66
CA ALA A 251 -19.06 -7.05 22.63
C ALA A 251 -18.45 -7.47 21.28
N GLY A 252 -17.29 -6.92 20.90
CA GLY A 252 -16.56 -7.30 19.69
C GLY A 252 -16.13 -8.76 19.69
N LEU A 253 -15.50 -9.21 20.77
CA LEU A 253 -15.11 -10.62 20.93
C LEU A 253 -16.33 -11.55 20.92
N VAL A 254 -17.41 -11.20 21.62
CA VAL A 254 -18.64 -12.00 21.61
C VAL A 254 -19.23 -12.06 20.20
N ALA A 255 -19.27 -10.95 19.46
CA ALA A 255 -19.79 -10.90 18.10
C ALA A 255 -18.96 -11.75 17.13
N CYS A 256 -17.62 -11.69 17.23
CA CYS A 256 -16.73 -12.54 16.44
C CYS A 256 -16.96 -14.01 16.76
N LEU A 257 -16.83 -14.41 18.04
CA LEU A 257 -16.97 -15.80 18.46
C LEU A 257 -18.36 -16.39 18.19
N SER A 258 -19.41 -15.57 18.17
CA SER A 258 -20.77 -16.01 17.85
C SER A 258 -20.98 -16.26 16.34
N THR A 259 -20.04 -15.87 15.49
CA THR A 259 -20.17 -15.94 14.03
C THR A 259 -19.10 -16.78 13.33
N ILE A 260 -18.14 -17.37 14.05
CA ILE A 260 -17.09 -18.26 13.47
C ILE A 260 -17.56 -19.70 13.17
N GLY A 261 -18.85 -20.00 13.38
CA GLY A 261 -19.44 -21.32 13.15
C GLY A 261 -19.40 -22.25 14.37
N VAL A 262 -19.56 -23.55 14.14
CA VAL A 262 -19.53 -24.58 15.20
C VAL A 262 -18.08 -24.96 15.46
N VAL A 263 -17.46 -24.34 16.46
CA VAL A 263 -16.06 -24.58 16.86
C VAL A 263 -16.05 -24.94 18.35
N ASP A 264 -15.16 -25.86 18.75
CA ASP A 264 -14.92 -26.15 20.17
C ASP A 264 -14.24 -24.91 20.80
N PRO A 265 -14.83 -24.28 21.85
CA PRO A 265 -14.24 -23.12 22.50
C PRO A 265 -12.81 -23.33 23.00
N SER A 266 -12.39 -24.57 23.26
CA SER A 266 -11.04 -24.91 23.71
C SER A 266 -10.01 -24.94 22.57
N THR A 267 -10.44 -24.98 21.31
CA THR A 267 -9.58 -25.00 20.13
C THR A 267 -9.56 -23.69 19.36
N VAL A 268 -10.34 -22.69 19.79
CA VAL A 268 -10.43 -21.39 19.13
C VAL A 268 -9.07 -20.70 19.13
N ARG A 269 -8.65 -20.21 17.97
CA ARG A 269 -7.45 -19.37 17.80
C ARG A 269 -7.86 -17.91 17.70
N VAL A 270 -7.45 -17.12 18.71
CA VAL A 270 -7.62 -15.66 18.79
C VAL A 270 -6.25 -15.00 18.78
#